data_AF-A0A4Q9QNC9-F1
#
_entry.id   AF-A0A4Q9QNC9-F1
#
_cell.length_a   1.000
_cell.length_b   1.000
_cell.length_c   1.000
_cell.angle_alpha   90.00
_cell.angle_beta   90.00
_cell.angle_gamma   90.00
#
_symmetry.space_group_name_H-M   'P 1'
#
loop_
_entity.id
_entity.type
_entity.pdbx_description
1 polymer ?
#
loop_
_entity_poly.entity_id
_entity_poly.type
_entity_poly.pdbx_seq_one_letter_code
_entity_poly.pdbx_strand_id
1 'polypeptide(L)'
;MAGTGSACLEKVELVFREELHAIYGQLDWLPVADGEIHRFHVPGDRAGSMNGWYVLFADGIASGSFGSWKAGISHTWNSREPVNLLEVEQVRRRVEQARLQRQAEQRQRQQAAAEHVNRLWRNARRADPEHAYLVAKQVRPYSLRQHRTRLLVPLYHDGQLVNLQSIATDGGKLFQAGGQVKGSYSPLGVISADKPLYVCEGSCWS
;
A
#
# COMPACT_ATOMS: atom_id res chain seq x y z
N MET A 1 -14.82 -14.70 55.07
CA MET A 1 -13.83 -15.66 54.54
C MET A 1 -13.38 -15.16 53.19
N ALA A 2 -12.06 -15.06 53.04
CA ALA A 2 -11.35 -14.44 51.93
C ALA A 2 -10.89 -15.50 50.90
N GLY A 3 -10.55 -15.00 49.70
CA GLY A 3 -9.69 -15.65 48.69
C GLY A 3 -10.47 -16.44 47.64
N THR A 4 -10.29 -16.28 46.33
CA THR A 4 -9.17 -15.73 45.53
C THR A 4 -9.76 -15.50 44.11
N GLY A 5 -9.78 -14.29 43.55
CA GLY A 5 -8.65 -13.72 42.83
C GLY A 5 -8.69 -14.05 41.32
N SER A 6 -9.65 -13.48 40.56
CA SER A 6 -9.57 -13.44 39.09
C SER A 6 -9.12 -12.04 38.64
N ALA A 7 -7.92 -11.67 39.06
CA ALA A 7 -7.23 -10.51 38.51
C ALA A 7 -6.33 -10.98 37.35
N CYS A 8 -6.40 -10.27 36.23
CA CYS A 8 -5.33 -10.14 35.24
C CYS A 8 -4.93 -11.40 34.43
N LEU A 9 -5.82 -11.85 33.54
CA LEU A 9 -5.40 -12.19 32.18
C LEU A 9 -5.99 -11.10 31.29
N GLU A 10 -5.28 -9.99 31.11
CA GLU A 10 -5.64 -9.07 30.04
C GLU A 10 -5.62 -9.89 28.75
N LYS A 11 -6.81 -10.04 28.17
CA LYS A 11 -7.01 -10.75 26.91
C LYS A 11 -6.03 -10.15 25.90
N VAL A 12 -5.17 -10.97 25.30
CA VAL A 12 -4.04 -10.54 24.43
C VAL A 12 -4.48 -9.49 23.41
N GLU A 13 -5.69 -9.65 22.88
CA GLU A 13 -6.36 -8.77 21.95
C GLU A 13 -6.56 -7.34 22.49
N LEU A 14 -6.82 -7.18 23.80
CA LEU A 14 -6.94 -5.87 24.46
C LEU A 14 -5.58 -5.18 24.49
N VAL A 15 -4.54 -5.84 25.00
CA VAL A 15 -3.19 -5.26 25.09
C VAL A 15 -2.68 -4.87 23.71
N PHE A 16 -2.86 -5.74 22.71
CA PHE A 16 -2.47 -5.45 21.34
C PHE A 16 -3.28 -4.30 20.74
N ARG A 17 -4.56 -4.15 21.10
CA ARG A 17 -5.37 -3.00 20.67
C ARG A 17 -4.87 -1.69 21.27
N GLU A 18 -4.45 -1.67 22.53
CA GLU A 18 -3.90 -0.46 23.15
C GLU A 18 -2.63 0.02 22.41
N GLU A 19 -1.80 -0.91 21.93
CA GLU A 19 -0.64 -0.59 21.08
C GLU A 19 -1.05 -0.01 19.73
N LEU A 20 -2.09 -0.57 19.11
CA LEU A 20 -2.68 0.01 17.89
C LEU A 20 -3.25 1.40 18.17
N HIS A 21 -3.90 1.62 19.32
CA HIS A 21 -4.44 2.92 19.73
C HIS A 21 -3.34 3.95 19.93
N ALA A 22 -2.23 3.57 20.54
CA ALA A 22 -1.08 4.46 20.76
C ALA A 22 -0.51 5.01 19.43
N ILE A 23 -0.59 4.24 18.34
CA ILE A 23 -0.04 4.62 17.03
C ILE A 23 -1.09 5.24 16.10
N TYR A 24 -2.32 4.73 16.08
CA TYR A 24 -3.34 5.10 15.09
C TYR A 24 -4.54 5.84 15.69
N GLY A 25 -4.59 6.02 17.02
CA GLY A 25 -5.75 6.57 17.72
C GLY A 25 -6.86 5.53 17.95
N GLN A 26 -8.02 5.99 18.43
CA GLN A 26 -9.10 5.12 18.86
C GLN A 26 -9.59 4.17 17.75
N LEU A 27 -9.67 2.88 18.09
CA LEU A 27 -10.23 1.80 17.28
C LEU A 27 -11.32 1.08 18.09
N ASP A 28 -12.55 1.05 17.57
CA ASP A 28 -13.73 0.52 18.29
C ASP A 28 -13.94 -1.00 18.10
N TRP A 29 -12.92 -1.71 17.63
CA TRP A 29 -12.95 -3.16 17.39
C TRP A 29 -11.81 -3.86 18.13
N LEU A 30 -11.97 -5.17 18.36
CA LEU A 30 -10.94 -6.01 18.97
C LEU A 30 -10.17 -6.77 17.87
N PRO A 31 -8.83 -6.79 17.93
CA PRO A 31 -8.01 -7.60 17.03
C PRO A 31 -8.34 -9.09 17.12
N VAL A 32 -8.21 -9.80 16.00
CA VAL A 32 -8.37 -11.26 15.94
C VAL A 32 -6.99 -11.91 15.93
N ALA A 33 -6.78 -12.91 16.79
CA ALA A 33 -5.50 -13.60 16.96
C ALA A 33 -5.41 -14.92 16.17
N ASP A 34 -5.69 -14.88 14.88
CA ASP A 34 -5.70 -16.05 13.99
C ASP A 34 -4.41 -16.24 13.18
N GLY A 35 -3.43 -15.34 13.33
CA GLY A 35 -2.18 -15.38 12.58
C GLY A 35 -2.33 -15.03 11.10
N GLU A 36 -3.46 -14.43 10.70
CA GLU A 36 -3.71 -13.91 9.35
C GLU A 36 -3.58 -12.39 9.29
N ILE A 37 -3.46 -11.85 8.07
CA ILE A 37 -3.46 -10.41 7.85
C ILE A 37 -4.88 -9.88 7.88
N HIS A 38 -5.13 -8.98 8.83
CA HIS A 38 -6.37 -8.22 8.93
C HIS A 38 -6.15 -6.79 8.46
N ARG A 39 -7.05 -6.29 7.62
CA ARG A 39 -7.03 -4.92 7.10
C ARG A 39 -7.96 -4.03 7.90
N PHE A 40 -7.54 -2.79 8.16
CA PHE A 40 -8.39 -1.82 8.82
C PHE A 40 -8.19 -0.41 8.27
N HIS A 41 -9.18 0.45 8.55
CA HIS A 41 -9.11 1.86 8.24
C HIS A 41 -8.28 2.59 9.30
N VAL A 42 -7.25 3.31 8.86
CA VAL A 42 -6.44 4.15 9.75
C VAL A 42 -7.15 5.50 9.91
N PRO A 43 -7.45 5.94 11.15
CA PRO A 43 -8.03 7.27 11.38
C PRO A 43 -7.21 8.38 10.72
N GLY A 44 -7.89 9.31 10.04
CA GLY A 44 -7.27 10.40 9.29
C GLY A 44 -6.90 10.06 7.85
N ASP A 45 -6.98 8.79 7.43
CA ASP A 45 -6.90 8.43 6.02
C ASP A 45 -8.21 8.70 5.27
N ARG A 46 -8.15 8.65 3.94
CA ARG A 46 -9.32 8.83 3.07
C ARG A 46 -10.41 7.81 3.46
N ALA A 47 -11.65 8.30 3.57
CA ALA A 47 -12.81 7.45 3.83
C ALA A 47 -12.88 6.26 2.85
N GLY A 48 -13.13 5.07 3.40
CA GLY A 48 -13.18 3.82 2.65
C GLY A 48 -11.82 3.19 2.30
N SER A 49 -10.70 3.81 2.69
CA SER A 49 -9.38 3.17 2.55
C SER A 49 -9.10 2.19 3.68
N MET A 50 -8.42 1.11 3.36
CA MET A 50 -8.01 0.06 4.32
C MET A 50 -6.49 -0.02 4.38
N ASN A 51 -5.83 1.10 4.66
CA ASN A 51 -4.36 1.21 4.58
C ASN A 51 -3.65 0.56 5.79
N GLY A 52 -4.36 0.37 6.89
CA GLY A 52 -3.87 -0.33 8.07
C GLY A 52 -3.90 -1.83 7.87
N TRP A 53 -2.94 -2.51 8.50
CA TRP A 53 -2.91 -3.96 8.57
C TRP A 53 -2.32 -4.41 9.90
N TYR A 54 -2.73 -5.59 10.37
CA TYR A 54 -2.09 -6.28 11.49
C TYR A 54 -2.13 -7.80 11.30
N VAL A 55 -1.26 -8.50 12.03
CA VAL A 55 -1.26 -9.94 12.29
C VAL A 55 -1.06 -10.12 13.78
N LEU A 56 -1.80 -11.04 14.39
CA LEU A 56 -1.69 -11.35 15.81
C LEU A 56 -1.68 -12.87 16.02
N PHE A 57 -0.73 -13.34 16.81
CA PHE A 57 -0.59 -14.73 17.25
C PHE A 57 -0.78 -14.79 18.76
N ALA A 58 -1.73 -15.58 19.26
CA ALA A 58 -2.00 -15.72 20.70
C ALA A 58 -1.20 -16.84 21.39
N ASP A 59 -0.70 -17.83 20.65
CA ASP A 59 -0.06 -19.00 21.26
C ASP A 59 1.31 -18.66 21.88
N GLY A 60 1.67 -19.28 23.01
CA GLY A 60 2.97 -19.08 23.65
C GLY A 60 3.19 -17.63 24.09
N ILE A 61 4.27 -16.98 23.63
CA ILE A 61 4.39 -15.52 23.74
C ILE A 61 3.50 -14.91 22.69
N ALA A 62 2.42 -14.25 23.10
CA ALA A 62 1.60 -13.52 22.16
C ALA A 62 2.45 -12.46 21.44
N SER A 63 2.33 -12.44 20.11
CA SER A 63 3.20 -11.63 19.25
C SER A 63 2.40 -11.15 18.05
N GLY A 64 2.74 -9.97 17.56
CA GLY A 64 2.02 -9.35 16.46
C GLY A 64 2.91 -8.46 15.62
N SER A 65 2.40 -8.09 14.47
CA SER A 65 2.99 -7.08 13.61
C SER A 65 1.89 -6.24 13.02
N PHE A 66 2.08 -4.93 12.96
CA PHE A 66 1.10 -4.02 12.40
C PHE A 66 1.76 -2.87 11.68
N GLY A 67 1.01 -2.18 10.83
CA GLY A 67 1.57 -1.09 10.07
C GLY A 67 0.57 -0.36 9.18
N SER A 68 1.09 0.60 8.41
CA SER A 68 0.34 1.33 7.39
C SER A 68 1.08 1.30 6.06
N TRP A 69 0.38 0.87 5.02
CA TRP A 69 0.92 0.78 3.66
C TRP A 69 1.19 2.15 3.07
N LYS A 70 0.34 3.12 3.42
CA LYS A 70 0.46 4.51 2.96
C LYS A 70 1.69 5.17 3.58
N ALA A 71 1.92 4.95 4.87
CA ALA A 71 3.07 5.51 5.58
C ALA A 71 4.36 4.68 5.38
N GLY A 72 4.25 3.43 4.92
CA GLY A 72 5.40 2.53 4.76
C GLY A 72 6.02 2.09 6.09
N ILE A 73 5.28 2.21 7.20
CA ILE A 73 5.73 1.88 8.55
C ILE A 73 5.24 0.49 8.96
N SER A 74 6.04 -0.19 9.77
CA SER A 74 5.73 -1.49 10.37
C SER A 74 6.32 -1.56 11.76
N HIS A 75 5.56 -2.11 12.69
CA HIS A 75 5.94 -2.34 14.08
C HIS A 75 5.79 -3.82 14.40
N THR A 76 6.63 -4.30 15.30
CA THR A 76 6.54 -5.64 15.90
C THR A 76 6.19 -5.48 17.36
N TRP A 77 5.30 -6.32 17.86
CA TRP A 77 4.84 -6.32 19.24
C TRP A 77 4.95 -7.72 19.84
N ASN A 78 5.30 -7.81 21.11
CA ASN A 78 5.24 -9.02 21.92
C ASN A 78 4.59 -8.69 23.26
N SER A 79 3.79 -9.61 23.82
CA SER A 79 3.13 -9.40 25.12
C SER A 79 4.10 -9.38 26.29
N ARG A 80 5.27 -10.00 26.14
CA ARG A 80 6.39 -9.98 27.08
C ARG A 80 7.69 -10.28 26.36
N GLU A 81 8.80 -10.02 27.05
CA GLU A 81 10.11 -10.43 26.58
C GLU A 81 10.26 -11.97 26.60
N PRO A 82 10.88 -12.55 25.56
CA PRO A 82 11.33 -13.94 25.56
C PRO A 82 12.36 -14.20 26.67
N VAL A 83 12.20 -15.30 27.40
CA VAL A 83 13.10 -15.65 28.53
C VAL A 83 14.13 -16.72 28.18
N ASN A 84 13.99 -17.37 27.02
CA ASN A 84 14.91 -18.43 26.58
C ASN A 84 15.04 -18.49 25.06
N LEU A 85 16.03 -19.26 24.58
CA LEU A 85 16.34 -19.39 23.14
C LEU A 85 15.18 -19.97 22.31
N LEU A 86 14.38 -20.87 22.89
CA LEU A 86 13.24 -21.47 22.20
C LEU A 86 12.16 -20.42 21.92
N GLU A 87 11.85 -19.59 22.91
CA GLU A 87 10.90 -18.49 22.79
C GLU A 87 11.37 -17.41 21.80
N VAL A 88 12.67 -17.07 21.82
CA VAL A 88 13.27 -16.14 20.84
C VAL A 88 13.08 -16.65 19.41
N GLU A 89 13.36 -17.93 19.18
CA GLU A 89 13.20 -18.55 17.86
C GLU A 89 11.73 -18.62 17.42
N GLN A 90 10.80 -18.88 18.35
CA GLN A 90 9.37 -18.85 18.06
C GLN A 90 8.89 -17.46 17.61
N VAL A 91 9.27 -16.40 18.33
CA VAL A 91 8.95 -15.01 17.95
C VAL A 91 9.55 -14.67 16.59
N ARG A 92 10.82 -15.02 16.36
CA ARG A 92 11.51 -14.79 15.08
C ARG A 92 10.76 -15.44 13.91
N ARG A 93 10.34 -16.69 14.06
CA ARG A 93 9.57 -17.41 13.02
C ARG A 93 8.26 -16.70 12.69
N ARG A 94 7.56 -16.16 13.69
CA ARG A 94 6.30 -15.44 13.49
C ARG A 94 6.49 -14.11 12.79
N VAL A 95 7.54 -13.36 13.14
CA VAL A 95 7.90 -12.12 12.44
C VAL A 95 8.21 -12.41 10.96
N GLU A 96 8.97 -13.46 10.67
CA GLU A 96 9.24 -13.87 9.29
C GLU A 96 7.97 -14.37 8.58
N GLN A 97 7.10 -15.12 9.24
CA GLN A 97 5.80 -15.53 8.69
C GLN A 97 4.94 -14.32 8.32
N ALA A 98 4.77 -13.35 9.22
CA ALA A 98 4.02 -12.13 8.96
C ALA A 98 4.63 -11.31 7.82
N ARG A 99 5.96 -11.26 7.75
CA ARG A 99 6.69 -10.62 6.63
C ARG A 99 6.39 -11.31 5.30
N LEU A 100 6.43 -12.63 5.24
CA LEU A 100 6.16 -13.39 4.01
C LEU A 100 4.70 -13.24 3.56
N GLN A 101 3.74 -13.33 4.48
CA GLN A 101 2.32 -13.10 4.20
C GLN A 101 2.09 -11.71 3.60
N ARG A 102 2.69 -10.68 4.19
CA ARG A 102 2.56 -9.28 3.72
C ARG A 102 3.15 -9.09 2.34
N GLN A 103 4.33 -9.66 2.08
CA GLN A 103 4.93 -9.62 0.75
C GLN A 103 4.06 -10.33 -0.28
N ALA A 104 3.44 -11.47 0.08
CA ALA A 104 2.52 -12.17 -0.80
C ALA A 104 1.27 -11.34 -1.12
N GLU A 105 0.61 -10.77 -0.10
CA GLU A 105 -0.54 -9.87 -0.29
C GLU A 105 -0.17 -8.67 -1.16
N GLN A 106 1.00 -8.06 -0.93
CA GLN A 106 1.48 -6.92 -1.72
C GLN A 106 1.65 -7.30 -3.20
N ARG A 107 2.29 -8.44 -3.47
CA ARG A 107 2.46 -8.94 -4.84
C ARG A 107 1.12 -9.21 -5.51
N GLN A 108 0.18 -9.86 -4.82
CA GLN A 108 -1.16 -10.13 -5.36
C GLN A 108 -1.90 -8.84 -5.70
N ARG A 109 -1.87 -7.83 -4.82
CA ARG A 109 -2.48 -6.51 -5.07
C ARG A 109 -1.85 -5.79 -6.26
N GLN A 110 -0.52 -5.80 -6.34
CA GLN A 110 0.21 -5.20 -7.45
C GLN A 110 -0.10 -5.91 -8.77
N GLN A 111 -0.19 -7.24 -8.77
CA GLN A 111 -0.57 -8.01 -9.95
C GLN A 111 -2.00 -7.70 -10.40
N ALA A 112 -2.97 -7.72 -9.48
CA ALA A 112 -4.36 -7.38 -9.80
C ALA A 112 -4.50 -5.95 -10.34
N ALA A 113 -3.77 -4.99 -9.75
CA ALA A 113 -3.71 -3.63 -10.25
C ALA A 113 -3.07 -3.57 -11.64
N ALA A 114 -1.93 -4.24 -11.86
CA ALA A 114 -1.24 -4.31 -13.15
C ALA A 114 -2.18 -4.86 -14.24
N GLU A 115 -2.90 -5.95 -13.97
CA GLU A 115 -3.87 -6.52 -14.91
C GLU A 115 -5.00 -5.54 -15.23
N HIS A 116 -5.56 -4.89 -14.20
CA HIS A 116 -6.60 -3.88 -14.38
C HIS A 116 -6.14 -2.72 -15.24
N VAL A 117 -4.96 -2.15 -14.94
CA VAL A 117 -4.43 -1.01 -15.70
C VAL A 117 -4.04 -1.40 -17.11
N ASN A 118 -3.54 -2.61 -17.33
CA ASN A 118 -3.23 -3.11 -18.67
C ASN A 118 -4.50 -3.26 -19.52
N ARG A 119 -5.63 -3.69 -18.93
CA ARG A 119 -6.92 -3.71 -19.63
C ARG A 119 -7.41 -2.30 -19.95
N LEU A 120 -7.38 -1.40 -18.96
CA LEU A 120 -7.79 -0.01 -19.14
C LEU A 120 -6.95 0.69 -20.22
N TRP A 121 -5.63 0.51 -20.19
CA TRP A 121 -4.71 1.08 -21.16
C TRP A 121 -5.02 0.60 -22.58
N ARG A 122 -5.17 -0.71 -22.78
CA ARG A 122 -5.48 -1.31 -24.09
C ARG A 122 -6.78 -0.78 -24.68
N ASN A 123 -7.81 -0.61 -23.85
CA ASN A 123 -9.13 -0.14 -24.28
C ASN A 123 -9.24 1.39 -24.39
N ALA A 124 -8.26 2.14 -23.89
CA ALA A 124 -8.25 3.59 -24.00
C ALA A 124 -7.86 4.04 -25.42
N ARG A 125 -8.51 5.11 -25.88
CA ARG A 125 -8.18 5.73 -27.18
C ARG A 125 -6.93 6.61 -27.06
N ARG A 126 -6.36 7.02 -28.19
CA ARG A 126 -5.32 8.06 -28.21
C ARG A 126 -5.87 9.34 -27.56
N ALA A 127 -5.03 10.05 -26.82
CA ALA A 127 -5.44 11.31 -26.20
C ALA A 127 -5.79 12.34 -27.27
N ASP A 128 -6.88 13.06 -27.02
CA ASP A 128 -7.34 14.16 -27.86
C ASP A 128 -6.38 15.35 -27.71
N PRO A 129 -5.74 15.85 -28.78
CA PRO A 129 -4.88 17.03 -28.72
C PRO A 129 -5.60 18.28 -28.18
N GLU A 130 -6.92 18.38 -28.33
CA GLU A 130 -7.74 19.49 -27.85
C GLU A 130 -8.24 19.30 -26.41
N HIS A 131 -7.79 18.25 -25.73
CA HIS A 131 -8.14 18.04 -24.33
C HIS A 131 -7.76 19.27 -23.48
N ALA A 132 -8.72 19.81 -22.72
CA ALA A 132 -8.58 21.07 -21.97
C ALA A 132 -7.28 21.19 -21.17
N TYR A 133 -6.87 20.11 -20.48
CA TYR A 133 -5.59 20.07 -19.76
C TYR A 133 -4.36 20.25 -20.66
N LEU A 134 -4.32 19.59 -21.81
CA LEU A 134 -3.19 19.66 -22.75
C LEU A 134 -3.08 21.04 -23.37
N VAL A 135 -4.21 21.64 -23.75
CA VAL A 135 -4.28 23.01 -24.27
C VAL A 135 -3.80 24.00 -23.21
N ALA A 136 -4.30 23.89 -21.98
CA ALA A 136 -3.92 24.77 -20.88
C ALA A 136 -2.44 24.65 -20.50
N LYS A 137 -1.85 23.45 -20.63
CA LYS A 137 -0.42 23.19 -20.40
C LYS A 137 0.45 23.38 -21.64
N GLN A 138 -0.15 23.63 -22.80
CA GLN A 138 0.55 23.72 -24.09
C GLN A 138 1.44 22.50 -24.39
N VAL A 139 1.03 21.31 -23.94
CA VAL A 139 1.77 20.06 -24.15
C VAL A 139 1.05 19.17 -25.15
N ARG A 140 1.80 18.54 -26.05
CA ARG A 140 1.24 17.55 -26.98
C ARG A 140 0.90 16.24 -26.24
N PRO A 141 -0.08 15.46 -26.72
CA PRO A 141 -0.46 14.22 -26.07
C PRO A 141 0.64 13.14 -26.06
N TYR A 142 1.60 13.17 -26.97
CA TYR A 142 2.68 12.16 -27.08
C TYR A 142 2.15 10.71 -26.96
N SER A 143 2.61 9.96 -25.94
CA SER A 143 2.23 8.57 -25.66
C SER A 143 0.97 8.45 -24.78
N LEU A 144 0.35 9.57 -24.38
CA LEU A 144 -0.82 9.58 -23.53
C LEU A 144 -2.03 8.95 -24.22
N ARG A 145 -2.83 8.26 -23.42
CA ARG A 145 -4.15 7.78 -23.82
C ARG A 145 -5.23 8.56 -23.10
N GLN A 146 -6.46 8.38 -23.54
CA GLN A 146 -7.62 8.99 -22.92
C GLN A 146 -8.70 7.94 -22.74
N HIS A 147 -9.28 7.94 -21.54
CA HIS A 147 -10.47 7.17 -21.22
C HIS A 147 -11.53 8.12 -20.68
N ARG A 148 -12.63 8.25 -21.43
CA ARG A 148 -13.67 9.27 -21.20
C ARG A 148 -13.05 10.68 -21.19
N THR A 149 -13.21 11.42 -20.11
CA THR A 149 -12.72 12.79 -19.93
C THR A 149 -11.35 12.86 -19.25
N ARG A 150 -10.71 11.71 -18.96
CA ARG A 150 -9.42 11.68 -18.28
C ARG A 150 -8.30 11.26 -19.21
N LEU A 151 -7.19 11.98 -19.15
CA LEU A 151 -5.93 11.52 -19.72
C LEU A 151 -5.34 10.43 -18.83
N LEU A 152 -4.64 9.50 -19.46
CA LEU A 152 -3.94 8.40 -18.83
C LEU A 152 -2.46 8.51 -19.20
N VAL A 153 -1.64 8.63 -18.15
CA VAL A 153 -0.18 8.58 -18.21
C VAL A 153 0.26 7.20 -17.76
N PRO A 154 1.05 6.47 -18.56
CA PRO A 154 1.51 5.13 -18.21
C PRO A 154 2.68 5.18 -17.23
N LEU A 155 2.66 4.29 -16.23
CA LEU A 155 3.77 4.08 -15.30
C LEU A 155 4.35 2.69 -15.48
N TYR A 156 5.64 2.65 -15.80
CA TYR A 156 6.41 1.45 -16.03
C TYR A 156 7.39 1.18 -14.90
N HIS A 157 7.63 -0.09 -14.61
CA HIS A 157 8.72 -0.57 -13.76
C HIS A 157 9.33 -1.78 -14.45
N ASP A 158 10.66 -1.81 -14.61
CA ASP A 158 11.37 -2.85 -15.36
C ASP A 158 10.76 -3.15 -16.75
N GLY A 159 10.29 -2.09 -17.43
CA GLY A 159 9.70 -2.18 -18.76
C GLY A 159 8.24 -2.68 -18.79
N GLN A 160 7.65 -3.02 -17.65
CA GLN A 160 6.26 -3.48 -17.56
C GLN A 160 5.34 -2.35 -17.10
N LEU A 161 4.15 -2.23 -17.71
CA LEU A 161 3.13 -1.29 -17.26
C LEU A 161 2.55 -1.76 -15.92
N VAL A 162 2.90 -1.05 -14.85
CA VAL A 162 2.53 -1.41 -13.47
C VAL A 162 1.45 -0.52 -12.87
N ASN A 163 1.24 0.68 -13.41
CA ASN A 163 0.20 1.60 -12.95
C ASN A 163 -0.18 2.64 -14.03
N LEU A 164 -1.23 3.43 -13.79
CA LEU A 164 -1.61 4.60 -14.57
C LEU A 164 -1.79 5.80 -13.63
N GLN A 165 -1.34 6.97 -14.06
CA GLN A 165 -1.79 8.23 -13.50
C GLN A 165 -2.90 8.78 -14.39
N SER A 166 -4.07 9.02 -13.82
CA SER A 166 -5.17 9.71 -14.49
C SER A 166 -5.11 11.20 -14.20
N ILE A 167 -5.36 12.02 -15.24
CA ILE A 167 -5.45 13.48 -15.14
C ILE A 167 -6.85 13.91 -15.57
N ALA A 168 -7.56 14.61 -14.70
CA ALA A 168 -8.87 15.19 -14.99
C ALA A 168 -8.74 16.50 -15.78
N THR A 169 -9.86 16.98 -16.30
CA THR A 169 -9.92 18.21 -17.11
C THR A 169 -9.48 19.46 -16.34
N ASP A 170 -9.69 19.48 -15.03
CA ASP A 170 -9.25 20.53 -14.09
C ASP A 170 -7.78 20.38 -13.67
N GLY A 171 -7.08 19.36 -14.16
CA GLY A 171 -5.71 19.05 -13.81
C GLY A 171 -5.54 18.19 -12.54
N GLY A 172 -6.63 17.77 -11.89
CA GLY A 172 -6.57 16.84 -10.76
C GLY A 172 -5.93 15.50 -11.18
N LYS A 173 -4.87 15.10 -10.47
CA LYS A 173 -4.09 13.87 -10.78
C LYS A 173 -4.30 12.80 -9.72
N LEU A 174 -4.51 11.56 -10.15
CA LEU A 174 -4.64 10.40 -9.27
C LEU A 174 -3.99 9.18 -9.88
N PHE A 175 -3.27 8.40 -9.06
CA PHE A 175 -2.78 7.07 -9.44
C PHE A 175 -3.89 6.02 -9.26
N GLN A 176 -3.85 4.94 -10.05
CA GLN A 176 -4.75 3.81 -9.82
C GLN A 176 -4.38 3.12 -8.50
N ALA A 177 -5.41 2.80 -7.71
CA ALA A 177 -5.24 2.20 -6.39
C ALA A 177 -4.59 0.82 -6.50
N GLY A 178 -3.66 0.52 -5.58
CA GLY A 178 -2.95 -0.76 -5.52
C GLY A 178 -1.82 -0.93 -6.52
N GLY A 179 -1.70 -0.05 -7.52
CA GLY A 179 -0.59 -0.10 -8.48
C GLY A 179 0.72 0.44 -7.88
N GLN A 180 1.86 -0.04 -8.40
CA GLN A 180 3.18 0.41 -7.98
C GLN A 180 3.46 1.83 -8.51
N VAL A 181 3.85 2.74 -7.62
CA VAL A 181 4.26 4.11 -7.98
C VAL A 181 5.74 4.34 -7.67
N LYS A 182 6.20 3.89 -6.50
CA LYS A 182 7.61 4.00 -6.12
C LYS A 182 8.49 3.18 -7.08
N GLY A 183 9.53 3.80 -7.61
CA GLY A 183 10.44 3.19 -8.59
C GLY A 183 9.84 3.02 -9.99
N SER A 184 8.68 3.62 -10.26
CA SER A 184 8.07 3.63 -11.60
C SER A 184 8.42 4.90 -12.37
N TYR A 185 8.36 4.83 -13.70
CA TYR A 185 8.67 5.93 -14.61
C TYR A 185 7.66 5.99 -15.77
N SER A 186 7.52 7.15 -16.41
CA SER A 186 6.73 7.32 -17.63
C SER A 186 7.66 7.73 -18.77
N PRO A 187 7.94 6.86 -19.76
CA PRO A 187 8.81 7.22 -20.86
C PRO A 187 8.14 8.23 -21.80
N LEU A 188 8.92 9.21 -22.26
CA LEU A 188 8.55 10.15 -23.30
C LEU A 188 9.53 10.02 -24.46
N GLY A 189 9.00 9.78 -25.66
CA GLY A 189 9.80 9.54 -26.85
C GLY A 189 10.40 8.13 -26.91
N VAL A 190 11.45 7.98 -27.74
CA VAL A 190 12.18 6.73 -27.93
C VAL A 190 13.50 6.84 -27.19
N ILE A 191 13.75 5.92 -26.27
CA ILE A 191 15.03 5.81 -25.57
C ILE A 191 16.00 5.05 -26.48
N SER A 192 17.11 5.68 -26.84
CA SER A 192 18.16 5.07 -27.67
C SER A 192 19.54 5.34 -27.05
N ALA A 193 20.46 4.37 -27.16
CA ALA A 193 21.75 4.40 -26.48
C ALA A 193 22.69 5.52 -26.96
N ASP A 194 22.43 6.06 -28.14
CA ASP A 194 23.17 7.12 -28.82
C ASP A 194 22.69 8.53 -28.47
N LYS A 195 21.64 8.66 -27.63
CA LYS A 195 21.04 9.96 -27.28
C LYS A 195 21.07 10.20 -25.77
N PRO A 196 21.20 11.47 -25.33
CA PRO A 196 21.13 11.80 -23.92
C PRO A 196 19.76 11.44 -23.34
N LEU A 197 19.76 10.78 -22.18
CA LEU A 197 18.57 10.49 -21.40
C LEU A 197 18.39 11.60 -20.36
N TYR A 198 17.25 12.27 -20.41
CA TYR A 198 16.86 13.25 -19.41
C TYR A 198 15.89 12.61 -18.42
N VAL A 199 16.19 12.75 -17.12
CA VAL A 199 15.34 12.29 -16.03
C VAL A 199 14.80 13.54 -15.33
N CYS A 200 13.48 13.62 -15.22
CA CYS A 200 12.80 14.69 -14.52
C CYS A 200 12.03 14.10 -13.33
N GLU A 201 12.17 14.71 -12.15
CA GLU A 201 11.36 14.36 -10.99
C GLU A 201 10.04 15.14 -11.02
N GLY A 202 8.93 14.44 -10.71
CA GLY A 202 7.58 14.98 -10.84
C GLY A 202 6.96 14.73 -12.22
N SER A 203 5.63 14.75 -12.31
CA SER A 203 4.91 14.58 -13.57
C SER A 203 5.10 15.85 -14.43
N CYS A 204 6.25 15.92 -15.12
CA CYS A 204 6.65 16.98 -16.05
C CYS A 204 5.73 16.96 -17.28
N TRP A 205 4.51 17.43 -17.08
CA TRP A 205 3.54 17.84 -18.10
C TRP A 205 3.15 19.29 -17.79
N SER A 206 4.16 20.08 -17.42
CA SER A 206 4.08 21.51 -17.08
C SER A 206 4.43 22.35 -18.28
#